data_AF-A0A8C1X1E4-F1
#
_entry.id   AF-A0A8C1X1E4-F1
#
_cell.length_a   1.000
_cell.length_b   1.000
_cell.length_c   1.000
_cell.angle_alpha   90.00
_cell.angle_beta   90.00
_cell.angle_gamma   90.00
#
_symmetry.space_group_name_H-M   'P 1'
#
loop_
_entity.id
_entity.type
_entity.pdbx_description
1 polymer ?
#
loop_
_entity_poly.entity_id
_entity_poly.type
_entity_poly.pdbx_seq_one_letter_code
_entity_poly.pdbx_strand_id
1 'polypeptide(L)'
;MLPRGYVFSHKDGQSEHIFQQILPHTVSQQQRTEAHLNVTNFIGPLMNVPRLIPTYQWTPAEQPDVSFRPNDVKGSNRKRRRTNHSQNDLKRQCFGSPGPHNQPARNANFTSHPATGLGSSKEMCNSYSSVPTCSSAVSKTGGCVPSLREGSHQSDFHPSSVSDKLSQQILNLFHACEQQNDDLEKKEHCRAALQRDIQTIFPCAQVFLAGSSLNGFGSRSSDADLCLVIEEGTVNHRKDAVYVLSLVRKLFYTLSYIERPQLIRAKVPILKFRDRVSGVEFDLNFNNTVGIRNTFLLRTYAYVEKRVRPIILVIKKWASHHRINDASRGTLSSYTLVLMVLHYLQTLPEPVIPCLQMDYPECFNPKMDIHLVPSGPSNIPAFVSKNQSSLGDLLLGFLKYYATVFKWDKHVISVREAKTLPKTYCREWRDKFICVEEPFDRTNTARAVHEKVKFEAIKAEFTESYQVLQLRKDLSSIL
;
A
#
# COMPACT_ATOMS: atom_id res chain seq x y z
N MET A 1 -52.58 49.14 -8.84
CA MET A 1 -52.22 50.36 -9.59
C MET A 1 -51.26 49.97 -10.71
N LEU A 2 -51.61 50.36 -11.94
CA LEU A 2 -50.89 50.23 -13.24
C LEU A 2 -49.50 50.93 -13.24
N PRO A 3 -48.68 50.98 -14.34
CA PRO A 3 -48.55 50.14 -15.57
C PRO A 3 -47.08 49.89 -16.07
N ARG A 4 -46.93 49.15 -17.21
CA ARG A 4 -45.99 49.24 -18.39
C ARG A 4 -44.52 49.67 -18.17
N GLY A 5 -43.46 49.07 -18.74
CA GLY A 5 -43.24 48.42 -20.04
C GLY A 5 -42.33 49.30 -20.92
N TYR A 6 -41.14 48.82 -21.34
CA TYR A 6 -40.39 49.32 -22.51
C TYR A 6 -39.42 48.27 -23.08
N VAL A 7 -39.19 48.37 -24.38
CA VAL A 7 -38.53 47.44 -25.30
C VAL A 7 -37.41 48.17 -26.07
N PHE A 8 -36.37 47.41 -26.45
CA PHE A 8 -35.27 47.63 -27.44
C PHE A 8 -34.11 48.62 -27.16
N SER A 9 -32.87 48.12 -27.27
CA SER A 9 -31.95 48.48 -28.37
C SER A 9 -30.78 47.49 -28.50
N HIS A 10 -30.58 46.99 -29.72
CA HIS A 10 -29.31 46.44 -30.19
C HIS A 10 -28.24 47.55 -30.23
N LYS A 11 -26.99 47.22 -29.85
CA LYS A 11 -25.76 47.77 -30.46
C LYS A 11 -24.65 46.74 -30.42
N ASP A 12 -24.04 46.57 -31.58
CA ASP A 12 -22.90 45.73 -31.91
C ASP A 12 -21.65 46.03 -31.07
N GLY A 13 -20.84 44.99 -30.88
CA GLY A 13 -19.52 45.08 -30.26
C GLY A 13 -18.79 43.74 -30.33
N GLN A 14 -18.07 43.55 -31.44
CA GLN A 14 -17.27 42.40 -31.85
C GLN A 14 -16.31 41.87 -30.77
N SER A 15 -16.16 40.54 -30.68
CA SER A 15 -14.87 39.82 -30.78
C SER A 15 -15.02 38.32 -30.42
N GLU A 16 -15.51 37.52 -31.38
CA GLU A 16 -15.26 36.07 -31.41
C GLU A 16 -14.62 35.71 -32.75
N HIS A 17 -13.30 35.51 -32.73
CA HIS A 17 -12.58 34.70 -33.69
C HIS A 17 -11.29 34.27 -33.03
N ILE A 18 -11.11 32.96 -32.83
CA ILE A 18 -9.90 32.17 -33.11
C ILE A 18 -10.13 30.75 -32.54
N PHE A 19 -9.81 29.74 -33.36
CA PHE A 19 -9.93 28.28 -33.17
C PHE A 19 -11.21 27.58 -33.65
N GLN A 20 -11.47 27.68 -34.96
CA GLN A 20 -11.95 26.54 -35.75
C GLN A 20 -11.11 26.42 -37.03
N GLN A 21 -10.41 25.30 -37.17
CA GLN A 21 -9.89 24.64 -38.39
C GLN A 21 -8.95 23.56 -37.85
N ILE A 22 -9.24 22.26 -37.95
CA ILE A 22 -9.06 21.43 -39.15
C ILE A 22 -10.04 20.24 -39.07
N LEU A 23 -10.94 20.14 -40.06
CA LEU A 23 -11.66 18.92 -40.45
C LEU A 23 -12.15 19.12 -41.89
N PRO A 24 -11.83 18.24 -42.85
CA PRO A 24 -12.53 18.22 -44.13
C PRO A 24 -13.79 17.36 -44.00
N HIS A 25 -14.96 17.99 -44.20
CA HIS A 25 -16.20 17.31 -44.52
C HIS A 25 -16.38 17.25 -46.04
N THR A 26 -16.58 16.04 -46.57
CA THR A 26 -17.50 15.84 -47.69
C THR A 26 -18.57 14.84 -47.26
N VAL A 27 -19.79 15.20 -47.63
CA VAL A 27 -21.07 14.66 -47.19
C VAL A 27 -21.52 13.57 -48.17
N SER A 28 -22.08 12.47 -47.68
CA SER A 28 -23.46 12.08 -48.02
C SER A 28 -23.90 10.84 -47.24
N GLN A 29 -25.11 10.96 -46.69
CA GLN A 29 -25.84 9.91 -46.00
C GLN A 29 -26.27 8.81 -46.98
N GLN A 30 -26.03 7.55 -46.63
CA GLN A 30 -26.91 6.46 -47.06
C GLN A 30 -27.10 5.46 -45.91
N GLN A 31 -28.31 5.56 -45.35
CA GLN A 31 -29.16 4.51 -44.81
C GLN A 31 -28.84 3.86 -43.45
N ARG A 32 -29.83 4.05 -42.56
CA ARG A 32 -30.08 3.38 -41.28
C ARG A 32 -30.90 2.11 -41.52
N THR A 33 -30.41 0.97 -41.05
CA THR A 33 -31.10 -0.28 -40.59
C THR A 33 -29.97 -1.29 -40.36
N GLU A 34 -29.79 -2.02 -39.26
CA GLU A 34 -30.70 -2.81 -38.43
C GLU A 34 -30.03 -3.14 -37.08
N ALA A 35 -30.85 -3.25 -36.03
CA ALA A 35 -30.55 -3.99 -34.82
C ALA A 35 -31.01 -5.44 -34.99
N HIS A 36 -30.46 -6.33 -34.16
CA HIS A 36 -30.63 -7.79 -34.07
C HIS A 36 -29.69 -8.62 -34.95
N LEU A 37 -28.73 -9.29 -34.30
CA LEU A 37 -28.70 -10.76 -34.25
C LEU A 37 -27.77 -11.26 -33.14
N ASN A 38 -28.26 -12.34 -32.54
CA ASN A 38 -27.79 -13.03 -31.36
C ASN A 38 -26.54 -13.89 -31.62
N VAL A 39 -25.82 -14.16 -30.52
CA VAL A 39 -25.37 -15.47 -30.00
C VAL A 39 -25.14 -16.62 -31.02
N THR A 40 -24.04 -17.34 -30.77
CA THR A 40 -23.61 -18.69 -31.24
C THR A 40 -22.98 -18.83 -32.63
N ASN A 41 -21.64 -18.94 -32.65
CA ASN A 41 -20.87 -20.15 -33.01
C ASN A 41 -19.54 -19.79 -33.66
N PHE A 42 -18.45 -19.92 -32.89
CA PHE A 42 -17.16 -20.34 -33.43
C PHE A 42 -16.50 -21.26 -32.40
N ILE A 43 -16.67 -22.57 -32.63
CA ILE A 43 -15.84 -23.64 -32.07
C ILE A 43 -14.64 -23.78 -33.03
N GLY A 44 -13.45 -23.54 -32.51
CA GLY A 44 -12.17 -23.76 -33.19
C GLY A 44 -11.05 -23.66 -32.14
N PRO A 45 -10.04 -24.54 -32.16
CA PRO A 45 -9.42 -25.09 -30.96
C PRO A 45 -8.57 -24.09 -30.17
N LEU A 46 -8.70 -24.16 -28.85
CA LEU A 46 -7.85 -23.50 -27.86
C LEU A 46 -6.39 -23.92 -28.08
N MET A 47 -5.59 -23.08 -28.71
CA MET A 47 -4.15 -23.13 -28.57
C MET A 47 -3.80 -22.67 -27.16
N ASN A 48 -3.62 -23.67 -26.30
CA ASN A 48 -3.17 -23.54 -24.93
C ASN A 48 -1.71 -23.08 -24.93
N VAL A 49 -1.46 -21.77 -24.99
CA VAL A 49 -0.13 -21.20 -24.81
C VAL A 49 0.04 -20.91 -23.31
N PRO A 50 0.90 -21.63 -22.58
CA PRO A 50 1.16 -21.34 -21.18
C PRO A 50 1.80 -19.95 -21.06
N ARG A 51 1.24 -19.10 -20.18
CA ARG A 51 1.97 -17.93 -19.68
C ARG A 51 3.16 -18.42 -18.86
N LEU A 52 4.31 -18.61 -19.51
CA LEU A 52 5.59 -18.81 -18.84
C LEU A 52 6.08 -17.45 -18.32
N ILE A 53 5.46 -16.97 -17.25
CA ILE A 53 6.14 -16.06 -16.32
C ILE A 53 6.83 -17.00 -15.33
N PRO A 54 8.16 -16.93 -15.13
CA PRO A 54 8.82 -17.76 -14.14
C PRO A 54 8.23 -17.43 -12.77
N THR A 55 7.41 -18.34 -12.24
CA THR A 55 7.04 -18.30 -10.83
C THR A 55 8.31 -18.67 -10.09
N TYR A 56 8.89 -17.72 -9.35
CA TYR A 56 10.01 -18.04 -8.46
C TYR A 56 9.55 -19.14 -7.50
N GLN A 57 10.02 -20.37 -7.72
CA GLN A 57 9.95 -21.43 -6.74
C GLN A 57 11.04 -21.16 -5.73
N TRP A 58 10.64 -20.83 -4.50
CA TRP A 58 11.59 -20.70 -3.42
C TRP A 58 12.14 -22.09 -3.10
N THR A 59 13.42 -22.28 -3.34
CA THR A 59 14.18 -23.45 -2.90
C THR A 59 15.17 -22.97 -1.83
N PRO A 60 15.20 -23.56 -0.63
CA PRO A 60 16.22 -23.24 0.36
C PRO A 60 17.63 -23.46 -0.23
N ALA A 61 18.60 -22.61 0.11
CA ALA A 61 19.99 -22.96 -0.09
C ALA A 61 20.32 -24.13 0.85
N GLU A 62 20.76 -25.26 0.30
CA GLU A 62 21.31 -26.36 1.09
C GLU A 62 22.51 -25.83 1.87
N GLN A 63 22.46 -25.91 3.20
CA GLN A 63 23.65 -25.68 4.00
C GLN A 63 24.61 -26.84 3.76
N PRO A 64 25.91 -26.60 3.53
CA PRO A 64 26.87 -27.68 3.40
C PRO A 64 26.86 -28.51 4.69
N ASP A 65 26.59 -29.80 4.51
CA ASP A 65 26.56 -30.81 5.54
C ASP A 65 27.98 -30.95 6.12
N VAL A 66 28.24 -30.29 7.25
CA VAL A 66 29.51 -30.48 7.98
C VAL A 66 29.41 -31.80 8.73
N SER A 67 29.59 -32.87 7.99
CA SER A 67 29.73 -34.22 8.52
C SER A 67 31.01 -34.28 9.38
N PHE A 68 30.87 -34.19 10.69
CA PHE A 68 31.93 -34.59 11.60
C PHE A 68 32.03 -36.12 11.59
N ARG A 69 33.08 -36.65 10.95
CA ARG A 69 33.50 -38.04 11.14
C ARG A 69 34.38 -38.16 12.39
N PRO A 70 34.15 -39.15 13.26
CA PRO A 70 34.94 -39.38 14.46
C PRO A 70 36.19 -40.21 14.14
N ASN A 71 37.31 -39.90 14.81
CA ASN A 71 38.39 -40.85 15.09
C ASN A 71 39.20 -40.37 16.30
N ASP A 72 39.07 -41.11 17.41
CA ASP A 72 40.09 -41.67 18.33
C ASP A 72 41.41 -40.92 18.57
N VAL A 73 42.03 -40.83 19.77
CA VAL A 73 41.86 -41.41 21.11
C VAL A 73 42.90 -40.70 22.02
N LYS A 74 42.57 -40.47 23.31
CA LYS A 74 43.39 -40.76 24.54
C LYS A 74 43.01 -39.87 25.73
N GLY A 75 42.25 -40.47 26.65
CA GLY A 75 42.58 -40.61 28.07
C GLY A 75 42.74 -39.36 28.95
N SER A 76 41.82 -39.18 29.90
CA SER A 76 42.21 -39.18 31.31
C SER A 76 40.99 -39.39 32.23
N ASN A 77 41.20 -40.27 33.19
CA ASN A 77 40.35 -40.70 34.29
C ASN A 77 39.64 -39.56 35.06
N ARG A 78 38.35 -39.77 35.40
CA ARG A 78 37.92 -39.85 36.81
C ARG A 78 36.52 -40.45 36.99
N LYS A 79 36.50 -41.49 37.83
CA LYS A 79 35.35 -42.23 38.38
C LYS A 79 34.34 -41.32 39.11
N ARG A 80 33.03 -41.57 38.93
CA ARG A 80 32.13 -41.97 40.03
C ARG A 80 30.79 -42.55 39.55
N ARG A 81 30.57 -43.83 39.90
CA ARG A 81 29.29 -44.55 40.13
C ARG A 81 28.38 -43.72 41.08
N ARG A 82 27.04 -43.81 41.18
CA ARG A 82 26.05 -44.89 40.95
C ARG A 82 24.59 -44.35 41.12
N THR A 83 23.63 -44.99 40.44
CA THR A 83 22.23 -45.36 40.83
C THR A 83 21.09 -44.34 41.06
N ASN A 84 20.10 -44.37 40.16
CA ASN A 84 18.64 -44.63 40.30
C ASN A 84 17.99 -44.60 41.70
N HIS A 85 16.91 -43.81 41.89
CA HIS A 85 15.46 -44.20 41.97
C HIS A 85 14.56 -43.19 42.74
N SER A 86 13.27 -43.16 42.34
CA SER A 86 12.03 -42.67 43.04
C SER A 86 11.84 -41.15 43.24
N GLN A 87 10.80 -40.47 42.73
CA GLN A 87 9.33 -40.53 42.98
C GLN A 87 8.92 -40.13 44.42
N ASN A 88 8.39 -38.89 44.56
CA ASN A 88 7.16 -38.45 45.26
C ASN A 88 7.25 -37.07 45.96
N ASP A 89 6.19 -36.28 45.73
CA ASP A 89 5.52 -35.27 46.59
C ASP A 89 6.33 -34.03 47.09
N LEU A 90 5.81 -32.80 47.14
CA LEU A 90 4.57 -32.34 47.76
C LEU A 90 4.10 -30.98 47.20
N LYS A 91 2.78 -30.87 46.99
CA LYS A 91 1.97 -29.64 46.81
C LYS A 91 1.14 -29.43 48.09
N ARG A 92 1.19 -28.23 48.70
CA ARG A 92 0.16 -27.56 49.55
C ARG A 92 0.76 -26.19 49.94
N GLN A 93 0.03 -25.08 49.97
CA GLN A 93 -1.14 -24.81 50.81
C GLN A 93 -2.15 -23.83 50.17
N CYS A 94 -3.39 -23.95 50.64
CA CYS A 94 -4.59 -23.17 50.30
C CYS A 94 -4.93 -22.13 51.39
N PHE A 95 -6.12 -21.54 51.25
CA PHE A 95 -6.94 -20.66 52.13
C PHE A 95 -6.88 -19.18 51.72
N GLY A 96 -7.96 -18.45 51.44
CA GLY A 96 -9.40 -18.64 51.65
C GLY A 96 -9.99 -17.31 52.15
N SER A 97 -10.94 -16.71 51.40
CA SER A 97 -11.64 -15.44 51.73
C SER A 97 -12.60 -15.57 52.93
N PRO A 98 -13.11 -14.46 53.52
CA PRO A 98 -14.42 -13.88 53.08
C PRO A 98 -14.56 -12.33 53.21
N GLY A 99 -15.55 -11.71 52.52
CA GLY A 99 -15.99 -10.30 52.67
C GLY A 99 -17.04 -10.11 53.78
N PRO A 100 -18.00 -9.14 53.77
CA PRO A 100 -18.14 -7.82 53.10
C PRO A 100 -18.59 -6.66 54.08
N HIS A 101 -18.60 -5.37 53.67
CA HIS A 101 -19.66 -4.36 54.00
C HIS A 101 -19.37 -2.88 53.59
N ASN A 102 -20.45 -2.24 53.10
CA ASN A 102 -20.94 -0.85 53.29
C ASN A 102 -20.33 0.40 52.60
N GLN A 103 -21.20 1.07 51.84
CA GLN A 103 -21.24 2.51 51.43
C GLN A 103 -21.55 3.43 52.65
N PRO A 104 -21.70 4.79 52.59
CA PRO A 104 -21.87 5.71 51.42
C PRO A 104 -21.25 7.15 51.48
N ALA A 105 -21.33 7.83 50.32
CA ALA A 105 -21.62 9.26 50.01
C ALA A 105 -20.94 10.46 50.74
N ARG A 106 -20.41 11.45 49.98
CA ARG A 106 -21.05 12.78 49.72
C ARG A 106 -20.13 13.80 49.00
N ASN A 107 -20.80 14.58 48.13
CA ASN A 107 -20.53 15.90 47.53
C ASN A 107 -19.61 16.88 48.27
N ALA A 108 -18.89 17.75 47.53
CA ALA A 108 -19.26 19.18 47.34
C ALA A 108 -18.25 19.98 46.50
N ASN A 109 -18.80 20.93 45.74
CA ASN A 109 -18.19 21.99 44.94
C ASN A 109 -17.65 23.17 45.79
N PHE A 110 -17.05 24.15 45.08
CA PHE A 110 -16.83 25.61 45.34
C PHE A 110 -15.33 25.99 45.23
N THR A 111 -14.85 26.53 44.09
CA THR A 111 -14.87 27.92 43.52
C THR A 111 -13.81 28.90 44.05
N SER A 112 -13.26 29.66 43.06
CA SER A 112 -12.81 31.07 43.04
C SER A 112 -11.49 31.52 43.70
N HIS A 113 -10.51 31.89 42.83
CA HIS A 113 -9.77 33.18 42.67
C HIS A 113 -9.84 34.26 43.78
N PRO A 114 -8.86 35.21 43.94
CA PRO A 114 -8.23 35.99 42.85
C PRO A 114 -6.76 36.48 43.04
N ALA A 115 -6.37 37.41 42.15
CA ALA A 115 -5.05 37.89 41.71
C ALA A 115 -4.30 38.94 42.57
N THR A 116 -3.02 39.19 42.22
CA THR A 116 -2.26 40.47 42.07
C THR A 116 -0.75 40.11 41.89
N GLY A 117 0.16 40.82 41.22
CA GLY A 117 0.23 42.17 40.65
C GLY A 117 1.45 42.33 39.71
N LEU A 118 1.53 43.49 39.06
CA LEU A 118 2.55 43.90 38.06
C LEU A 118 3.85 44.44 38.68
N GLY A 119 4.95 44.37 37.91
CA GLY A 119 6.16 45.19 38.07
C GLY A 119 7.06 45.12 36.83
N SER A 120 7.31 46.27 36.21
CA SER A 120 8.02 46.48 34.92
C SER A 120 9.48 46.91 35.14
N SER A 121 10.41 46.54 34.25
CA SER A 121 11.48 47.44 33.75
C SER A 121 12.19 46.91 32.50
N LYS A 122 12.53 47.87 31.64
CA LYS A 122 13.09 47.78 30.29
C LYS A 122 14.60 47.53 30.29
N GLU A 123 15.10 46.86 29.26
CA GLU A 123 16.33 47.26 28.57
C GLU A 123 16.32 46.75 27.12
N MET A 124 16.95 47.53 26.25
CA MET A 124 16.81 47.54 24.79
C MET A 124 18.21 47.52 24.19
N CYS A 125 18.49 46.68 23.18
CA CYS A 125 19.33 47.08 22.05
C CYS A 125 19.33 46.09 20.87
N ASN A 126 19.22 46.70 19.68
CA ASN A 126 19.26 46.21 18.31
C ASN A 126 20.38 45.21 17.95
N SER A 127 20.10 44.34 16.98
CA SER A 127 20.89 44.27 15.73
C SER A 127 20.17 43.50 14.62
N TYR A 128 20.34 44.03 13.41
CA TYR A 128 19.76 43.60 12.14
C TYR A 128 20.19 42.19 11.72
N SER A 129 19.28 41.42 11.12
CA SER A 129 19.57 40.61 9.91
C SER A 129 18.29 40.05 9.27
N SER A 130 17.93 40.67 8.14
CA SER A 130 17.40 40.06 6.91
C SER A 130 16.45 38.86 6.99
N VAL A 131 15.18 39.13 6.71
CA VAL A 131 14.19 38.19 6.18
C VAL A 131 14.69 37.63 4.84
N PRO A 132 14.77 36.30 4.61
CA PRO A 132 14.90 35.78 3.27
C PRO A 132 13.50 35.76 2.63
N THR A 133 13.29 36.70 1.72
CA THR A 133 12.26 36.60 0.69
C THR A 133 12.53 35.33 -0.11
N CYS A 134 11.69 34.31 0.06
CA CYS A 134 11.78 33.09 -0.74
C CYS A 134 11.15 33.35 -2.12
N SER A 135 11.88 34.08 -2.96
CA SER A 135 11.68 34.11 -4.40
C SER A 135 12.64 33.11 -5.03
N SER A 136 12.26 31.84 -5.05
CA SER A 136 12.81 30.86 -5.98
C SER A 136 11.65 30.22 -6.71
N ALA A 137 11.63 30.42 -8.03
CA ALA A 137 10.76 29.70 -8.93
C ALA A 137 11.02 28.21 -8.74
N VAL A 138 10.10 27.52 -8.05
CA VAL A 138 10.08 26.06 -8.02
C VAL A 138 9.82 25.62 -9.46
N SER A 139 10.86 25.14 -10.13
CA SER A 139 10.68 24.39 -11.36
C SER A 139 9.71 23.26 -11.04
N LYS A 140 8.60 23.19 -11.80
CA LYS A 140 7.66 22.07 -11.75
C LYS A 140 8.38 20.80 -12.21
N THR A 141 9.25 20.22 -11.38
CA THR A 141 9.91 18.94 -11.60
C THR A 141 8.92 17.82 -11.26
N GLY A 142 7.79 17.81 -11.96
CA GLY A 142 6.83 16.73 -11.87
C GLY A 142 7.46 15.43 -12.35
N GLY A 143 7.50 14.41 -11.48
CA GLY A 143 7.77 13.03 -11.88
C GLY A 143 9.21 12.53 -11.74
N CYS A 144 10.12 13.22 -11.06
CA CYS A 144 11.42 12.61 -10.73
C CYS A 144 11.25 11.56 -9.61
N VAL A 145 11.78 10.36 -9.82
CA VAL A 145 11.77 9.29 -8.83
C VAL A 145 12.71 9.66 -7.69
N PRO A 146 12.21 9.76 -6.43
CA PRO A 146 13.10 9.94 -5.30
C PRO A 146 14.03 8.73 -5.23
N SER A 147 15.33 8.96 -5.09
CA SER A 147 16.29 7.88 -4.85
C SER A 147 15.76 6.98 -3.72
N LEU A 148 15.87 5.66 -3.88
CA LEU A 148 15.69 4.73 -2.77
C LEU A 148 16.68 5.21 -1.70
N ARG A 149 16.20 5.75 -0.57
CA ARG A 149 17.05 6.39 0.44
C ARG A 149 18.31 5.54 0.69
N GLU A 150 19.43 5.94 0.10
CA GLU A 150 20.76 5.49 0.46
C GLU A 150 21.22 6.43 1.56
N GLY A 151 21.03 6.05 2.82
CA GLY A 151 21.42 6.91 3.93
C GLY A 151 20.94 6.45 5.30
N SER A 152 21.90 5.89 6.05
CA SER A 152 22.08 5.96 7.51
C SER A 152 21.27 5.10 8.49
N HIS A 153 20.57 4.03 8.06
CA HIS A 153 20.11 2.97 8.98
C HIS A 153 20.27 1.53 8.45
N GLN A 154 21.25 1.28 7.56
CA GLN A 154 21.67 -0.08 7.20
C GLN A 154 22.50 -0.78 8.29
N SER A 155 22.54 -0.25 9.52
CA SER A 155 23.13 -0.95 10.66
C SER A 155 22.19 -2.06 11.16
N ASP A 156 22.61 -3.31 10.97
CA ASP A 156 22.17 -4.51 11.70
C ASP A 156 20.76 -5.04 11.40
N PHE A 157 20.46 -5.33 10.14
CA PHE A 157 19.36 -6.25 9.79
C PHE A 157 19.81 -7.26 8.72
N HIS A 158 21.00 -7.83 8.93
CA HIS A 158 21.54 -8.88 8.08
C HIS A 158 21.02 -10.25 8.54
N PRO A 159 20.76 -11.20 7.63
CA PRO A 159 20.63 -12.63 7.93
C PRO A 159 21.34 -13.11 9.20
N SER A 160 22.66 -13.01 9.20
CA SER A 160 23.54 -13.53 10.25
C SER A 160 23.39 -12.88 11.63
N SER A 161 22.70 -11.74 11.74
CA SER A 161 22.42 -11.10 13.03
C SER A 161 21.16 -11.64 13.72
N VAL A 162 20.43 -12.57 13.09
CA VAL A 162 19.17 -13.10 13.61
C VAL A 162 19.33 -14.56 14.03
N SER A 163 18.93 -14.87 15.27
CA SER A 163 19.13 -16.18 15.87
C SER A 163 18.08 -17.23 15.49
N ASP A 164 16.86 -16.82 15.13
CA ASP A 164 15.78 -17.76 14.81
C ASP A 164 15.70 -18.08 13.31
N LYS A 165 15.56 -19.38 13.01
CA LYS A 165 15.53 -19.92 11.64
C LYS A 165 14.45 -19.27 10.77
N LEU A 166 13.27 -19.02 11.33
CA LEU A 166 12.14 -18.49 10.57
C LEU A 166 12.40 -17.05 10.11
N SER A 167 12.85 -16.18 11.02
CA SER A 167 13.24 -14.80 10.67
C SER A 167 14.39 -14.79 9.66
N GLN A 168 15.35 -15.70 9.79
CA GLN A 168 16.44 -15.85 8.83
C GLN A 168 15.91 -16.21 7.42
N GLN A 169 14.96 -17.15 7.32
CA GLN A 169 14.34 -17.49 6.04
C GLN A 169 13.55 -16.32 5.45
N ILE A 170 12.86 -15.54 6.28
CA ILE A 170 12.13 -14.33 5.86
C ILE A 170 13.10 -13.30 5.25
N LEU A 171 14.24 -13.04 5.93
CA LEU A 171 15.26 -12.10 5.42
C LEU A 171 15.90 -12.58 4.13
N ASN A 172 16.21 -13.87 4.02
CA ASN A 172 16.76 -14.44 2.80
C ASN A 172 15.79 -14.29 1.62
N LEU A 173 14.50 -14.59 1.83
CA LEU A 173 13.48 -14.39 0.82
C LEU A 173 13.34 -12.91 0.45
N PHE A 174 13.39 -12.02 1.44
CA PHE A 174 13.32 -10.57 1.23
C PHE A 174 14.45 -10.08 0.33
N HIS A 175 15.71 -10.35 0.66
CA HIS A 175 16.86 -9.92 -0.15
C HIS A 175 16.87 -10.55 -1.56
N ALA A 176 16.42 -11.79 -1.69
CA ALA A 176 16.32 -12.44 -3.00
C ALA A 176 15.24 -11.81 -3.90
N CYS A 177 14.18 -11.26 -3.31
CA CYS A 177 12.99 -10.81 -4.04
C CYS A 177 12.83 -9.30 -4.11
N GLU A 178 13.47 -8.51 -3.25
CA GLU A 178 13.27 -7.06 -3.19
C GLU A 178 13.65 -6.39 -4.52
N GLN A 179 12.85 -5.40 -4.93
CA GLN A 179 13.13 -4.61 -6.13
C GLN A 179 14.52 -3.95 -6.01
N GLN A 180 15.35 -4.13 -7.03
CA GLN A 180 16.69 -3.54 -7.11
C GLN A 180 16.67 -2.19 -7.81
N ASN A 181 17.78 -1.43 -7.70
CA ASN A 181 17.93 -0.14 -8.37
C ASN A 181 17.75 -0.27 -9.89
N ASP A 182 18.39 -1.25 -10.54
CA ASP A 182 18.25 -1.50 -11.98
C ASP A 182 16.79 -1.79 -12.41
N ASP A 183 16.01 -2.46 -11.55
CA ASP A 183 14.61 -2.76 -11.82
C ASP A 183 13.78 -1.45 -11.82
N LEU A 184 14.09 -0.54 -10.89
CA LEU A 184 13.44 0.77 -10.78
C LEU A 184 13.87 1.73 -11.88
N GLU A 185 15.16 1.76 -12.22
CA GLU A 185 15.69 2.60 -13.30
C GLU A 185 15.03 2.26 -14.62
N LYS A 186 14.89 0.98 -14.97
CA LYS A 186 14.17 0.56 -16.19
C LYS A 186 12.74 1.10 -16.23
N LYS A 187 12.03 1.05 -15.09
CA LYS A 187 10.67 1.59 -14.98
C LYS A 187 10.63 3.10 -15.16
N GLU A 188 11.61 3.81 -14.60
CA GLU A 188 11.71 5.26 -14.71
C GLU A 188 12.04 5.72 -16.13
N HIS A 189 12.94 5.02 -16.82
CA HIS A 189 13.24 5.29 -18.23
C HIS A 189 11.98 5.19 -19.11
N CYS A 190 11.17 4.15 -18.91
CA CYS A 190 9.90 3.99 -19.62
C CYS A 190 8.92 5.12 -19.26
N ARG A 191 8.76 5.44 -17.97
CA ARG A 191 7.90 6.56 -17.51
C ARG A 191 8.31 7.88 -18.17
N ALA A 192 9.60 8.20 -18.20
CA ALA A 192 10.13 9.42 -18.79
C ALA A 192 9.97 9.48 -20.33
N ALA A 193 10.05 8.34 -21.03
CA ALA A 193 9.72 8.27 -22.45
C ALA A 193 8.23 8.52 -22.70
N LEU A 194 7.36 7.81 -21.95
CA LEU A 194 5.92 7.98 -22.02
C LEU A 194 5.45 9.40 -21.68
N GLN A 195 6.11 10.06 -20.72
CA GLN A 195 5.87 11.46 -20.40
C GLN A 195 5.99 12.34 -21.64
N ARG A 196 7.11 12.23 -22.37
CA ARG A 196 7.38 13.04 -23.57
C ARG A 196 6.39 12.72 -24.68
N ASP A 197 6.11 11.45 -24.91
CA ASP A 197 5.20 11.02 -25.97
C ASP A 197 3.76 11.47 -25.69
N ILE A 198 3.27 11.31 -24.46
CA ILE A 198 1.91 11.75 -24.07
C ILE A 198 1.79 13.28 -24.12
N GLN A 199 2.86 14.02 -23.84
CA GLN A 199 2.86 15.48 -23.95
C GLN A 199 2.67 15.99 -25.38
N THR A 200 2.88 15.15 -26.40
CA THR A 200 2.57 15.53 -27.81
C THR A 200 1.07 15.68 -28.06
N ILE A 201 0.23 15.00 -27.29
CA ILE A 201 -1.24 15.09 -27.38
C ILE A 201 -1.84 15.90 -26.23
N PHE A 202 -1.18 15.94 -25.07
CA PHE A 202 -1.61 16.67 -23.88
C PHE A 202 -0.43 17.45 -23.28
N PRO A 203 -0.14 18.68 -23.73
CA PRO A 203 1.06 19.43 -23.33
C PRO A 203 1.23 19.61 -21.81
N CYS A 204 0.13 19.72 -21.07
CA CYS A 204 0.13 19.89 -19.61
C CYS A 204 0.09 18.57 -18.82
N ALA A 205 0.16 17.42 -19.49
CA ALA A 205 0.12 16.11 -18.84
C ALA A 205 1.36 15.84 -18.00
N GLN A 206 1.16 15.11 -16.90
CA GLN A 206 2.22 14.52 -16.09
C GLN A 206 1.96 13.05 -15.80
N VAL A 207 3.01 12.24 -15.87
CA VAL A 207 2.98 10.79 -15.68
C VAL A 207 3.79 10.48 -14.43
N PHE A 208 3.08 10.02 -13.39
CA PHE A 208 3.66 9.62 -12.12
C PHE A 208 3.82 8.11 -12.07
N LEU A 209 5.00 7.64 -11.65
CA LEU A 209 5.16 6.28 -11.19
C LEU A 209 4.51 6.14 -9.80
N ALA A 210 3.81 5.04 -9.56
CA ALA A 210 3.05 4.80 -8.34
C ALA A 210 3.15 3.32 -7.92
N GLY A 211 2.43 2.95 -6.87
CA GLY A 211 2.25 1.57 -6.45
C GLY A 211 3.54 0.92 -5.98
N SER A 212 3.70 -0.38 -6.25
CA SER A 212 4.83 -1.18 -5.75
C SER A 212 6.20 -0.66 -6.18
N SER A 213 6.28 0.04 -7.31
CA SER A 213 7.54 0.58 -7.81
C SER A 213 8.16 1.62 -6.88
N LEU A 214 7.33 2.43 -6.20
CA LEU A 214 7.79 3.53 -5.35
C LEU A 214 7.39 3.41 -3.87
N ASN A 215 6.39 2.61 -3.53
CA ASN A 215 5.90 2.50 -2.15
C ASN A 215 6.83 1.73 -1.19
N GLY A 216 7.96 1.19 -1.68
CA GLY A 216 8.93 0.43 -0.87
C GLY A 216 8.63 -1.06 -0.70
N PHE A 217 7.52 -1.56 -1.26
CA PHE A 217 7.05 -2.95 -1.18
C PHE A 217 7.07 -3.70 -2.52
N GLY A 218 7.87 -3.21 -3.47
CA GLY A 218 8.11 -3.83 -4.77
C GLY A 218 9.04 -5.03 -4.68
N SER A 219 8.78 -6.00 -5.56
CA SER A 219 9.67 -7.12 -5.86
C SER A 219 10.26 -6.97 -7.26
N ARG A 220 11.29 -7.77 -7.57
CA ARG A 220 11.89 -7.85 -8.92
C ARG A 220 10.89 -8.18 -10.04
N SER A 221 9.83 -8.89 -9.69
CA SER A 221 8.75 -9.31 -10.60
C SER A 221 7.52 -8.39 -10.56
N SER A 222 7.59 -7.25 -9.89
CA SER A 222 6.44 -6.35 -9.76
C SER A 222 6.23 -5.54 -11.03
N ASP A 223 4.99 -5.49 -11.49
CA ASP A 223 4.51 -4.57 -12.52
C ASP A 223 4.74 -3.10 -12.09
N ALA A 224 4.55 -2.18 -13.03
CA ALA A 224 4.68 -0.75 -12.80
C ALA A 224 3.32 -0.02 -12.96
N ASP A 225 2.88 0.61 -11.89
CA ASP A 225 1.67 1.45 -11.91
C ASP A 225 2.02 2.88 -12.34
N LEU A 226 1.28 3.42 -13.30
CA LEU A 226 1.40 4.80 -13.75
C LEU A 226 0.09 5.56 -13.53
N CYS A 227 0.18 6.82 -13.14
CA CYS A 227 -0.94 7.74 -13.05
C CYS A 227 -0.69 8.94 -13.98
N LEU A 228 -1.51 9.05 -15.02
CA LEU A 228 -1.56 10.23 -15.89
C LEU A 228 -2.42 11.30 -15.22
N VAL A 229 -1.83 12.45 -14.95
CA VAL A 229 -2.47 13.63 -14.37
C VAL A 229 -2.54 14.74 -15.40
N ILE A 230 -3.75 15.27 -15.63
CA ILE A 230 -3.98 16.46 -16.46
C ILE A 230 -4.85 17.41 -15.65
N GLU A 231 -4.30 18.59 -15.34
CA GLU A 231 -4.96 19.66 -14.60
C GLU A 231 -5.76 20.58 -15.54
N GLU A 232 -6.83 20.08 -16.16
CA GLU A 232 -7.72 20.93 -16.97
C GLU A 232 -9.21 20.60 -16.74
N GLY A 233 -9.98 21.63 -16.37
CA GLY A 233 -11.43 21.68 -16.48
C GLY A 233 -12.27 20.88 -15.46
N THR A 234 -13.58 21.00 -15.58
CA THR A 234 -14.58 20.21 -14.84
C THR A 234 -14.67 18.80 -15.43
N VAL A 235 -13.80 17.90 -15.00
CA VAL A 235 -13.70 16.52 -15.53
C VAL A 235 -14.81 15.62 -14.98
N ASN A 236 -15.60 14.99 -15.87
CA ASN A 236 -16.35 13.78 -15.54
C ASN A 236 -15.38 12.59 -15.47
N HIS A 237 -14.85 12.35 -14.26
CA HIS A 237 -13.75 11.42 -14.00
C HIS A 237 -13.85 10.04 -14.67
N ARG A 238 -15.05 9.49 -14.92
CA ARG A 238 -15.20 8.16 -15.54
C ARG A 238 -15.28 8.20 -17.07
N LYS A 239 -16.14 9.06 -17.63
CA LYS A 239 -16.29 9.16 -19.10
C LYS A 239 -15.01 9.73 -19.72
N ASP A 240 -14.41 10.69 -19.04
CA ASP A 240 -13.20 11.36 -19.50
C ASP A 240 -11.99 10.43 -19.36
N ALA A 241 -11.91 9.61 -18.29
CA ALA A 241 -10.85 8.61 -18.18
C ALA A 241 -10.84 7.60 -19.33
N VAL A 242 -12.00 7.03 -19.69
CA VAL A 242 -12.07 6.07 -20.81
C VAL A 242 -11.73 6.76 -22.12
N TYR A 243 -12.19 7.99 -22.33
CA TYR A 243 -11.89 8.77 -23.52
C TYR A 243 -10.39 9.11 -23.63
N VAL A 244 -9.81 9.71 -22.60
CA VAL A 244 -8.37 10.07 -22.55
C VAL A 244 -7.50 8.83 -22.73
N LEU A 245 -7.76 7.74 -21.99
CA LEU A 245 -7.00 6.51 -22.15
C LEU A 245 -7.18 5.88 -23.54
N SER A 246 -8.30 6.11 -24.23
CA SER A 246 -8.47 5.67 -25.63
C SER A 246 -7.61 6.47 -26.60
N LEU A 247 -7.40 7.78 -26.35
CA LEU A 247 -6.48 8.61 -27.13
C LEU A 247 -5.02 8.19 -26.88
N VAL A 248 -4.64 8.00 -25.62
CA VAL A 248 -3.31 7.49 -25.24
C VAL A 248 -3.07 6.10 -25.84
N ARG A 249 -4.08 5.22 -25.86
CA ARG A 249 -3.96 3.91 -26.52
C ARG A 249 -3.70 4.02 -28.02
N LYS A 250 -4.33 4.98 -28.72
CA LYS A 250 -4.06 5.22 -30.16
C LYS A 250 -2.62 5.66 -30.36
N LEU A 251 -2.10 6.55 -29.52
CA LEU A 251 -0.68 6.92 -29.51
C LEU A 251 0.22 5.70 -29.26
N PHE A 252 -0.12 4.82 -28.31
CA PHE A 252 0.71 3.64 -28.01
C PHE A 252 0.84 2.68 -29.19
N TYR A 253 -0.15 2.62 -30.10
CA TYR A 253 -0.01 1.84 -31.34
C TYR A 253 1.02 2.40 -32.33
N THR A 254 1.44 3.66 -32.19
CA THR A 254 2.48 4.27 -33.02
C THR A 254 3.88 4.15 -32.39
N LEU A 255 4.00 3.67 -31.16
CA LEU A 255 5.26 3.58 -30.42
C LEU A 255 5.84 2.17 -30.53
N SER A 256 6.99 2.03 -31.20
CA SER A 256 7.62 0.73 -31.48
C SER A 256 8.09 -0.05 -30.24
N TYR A 257 8.34 0.67 -29.14
CA TYR A 257 8.76 0.11 -27.86
C TYR A 257 7.60 -0.38 -26.99
N ILE A 258 6.34 -0.14 -27.39
CA ILE A 258 5.16 -0.56 -26.64
C ILE A 258 4.54 -1.80 -27.28
N GLU A 259 4.24 -2.80 -26.45
CA GLU A 259 3.58 -4.03 -26.85
C GLU A 259 2.18 -4.15 -26.22
N ARG A 260 1.23 -4.68 -27.01
CA ARG A 260 -0.09 -5.15 -26.56
C ARG A 260 -0.90 -4.13 -25.72
N PRO A 261 -1.04 -2.85 -26.14
CA PRO A 261 -1.82 -1.88 -25.37
C PRO A 261 -3.31 -2.27 -25.32
N GLN A 262 -3.82 -2.55 -24.11
CA GLN A 262 -5.17 -3.03 -23.84
C GLN A 262 -5.88 -2.13 -22.82
N LEU A 263 -6.99 -1.53 -23.23
CA LEU A 263 -7.85 -0.75 -22.33
C LEU A 263 -8.83 -1.67 -21.58
N ILE A 264 -8.68 -1.77 -20.27
CA ILE A 264 -9.56 -2.53 -19.38
C ILE A 264 -10.57 -1.57 -18.75
N ARG A 265 -11.86 -1.84 -18.97
CA ARG A 265 -12.98 -1.05 -18.42
C ARG A 265 -13.40 -1.62 -17.07
N ALA A 266 -12.87 -1.05 -15.99
CA ALA A 266 -13.26 -1.36 -14.61
C ALA A 266 -13.79 -0.10 -13.89
N LYS A 267 -13.95 -0.16 -12.55
CA LYS A 267 -14.31 1.02 -11.73
C LYS A 267 -13.30 2.15 -11.93
N VAL A 268 -12.01 1.80 -11.94
CA VAL A 268 -10.91 2.66 -12.39
C VAL A 268 -10.43 2.07 -13.72
N PRO A 269 -10.68 2.74 -14.86
CA PRO A 269 -10.15 2.29 -16.15
C PRO A 269 -8.62 2.24 -16.16
N ILE A 270 -8.04 1.19 -16.75
CA ILE A 270 -6.59 0.97 -16.82
C ILE A 270 -6.22 0.64 -18.25
N LEU A 271 -5.20 1.30 -18.79
CA LEU A 271 -4.53 0.94 -20.02
C LEU A 271 -3.30 0.08 -19.68
N LYS A 272 -3.42 -1.24 -19.88
CA LYS A 272 -2.33 -2.19 -19.70
C LYS A 272 -1.46 -2.27 -20.94
N PHE A 273 -0.16 -2.38 -20.80
CA PHE A 273 0.79 -2.57 -21.90
C PHE A 273 2.12 -3.12 -21.38
N ARG A 274 2.97 -3.60 -22.28
CA ARG A 274 4.32 -4.04 -21.95
C ARG A 274 5.35 -3.17 -22.64
N ASP A 275 6.36 -2.74 -21.90
CA ASP A 275 7.54 -2.10 -22.48
C ASP A 275 8.48 -3.16 -23.05
N ARG A 276 8.78 -3.10 -24.35
CA ARG A 276 9.68 -4.02 -25.04
C ARG A 276 11.11 -3.90 -24.52
N VAL A 277 11.53 -2.71 -24.09
CA VAL A 277 12.92 -2.43 -23.68
C VAL A 277 13.22 -3.08 -22.33
N SER A 278 12.40 -2.81 -21.31
CA SER A 278 12.57 -3.38 -19.98
C SER A 278 11.94 -4.77 -19.82
N GLY A 279 10.98 -5.12 -20.66
CA GLY A 279 10.16 -6.32 -20.54
C GLY A 279 9.07 -6.25 -19.46
N VAL A 280 8.91 -5.10 -18.80
CA VAL A 280 8.00 -4.86 -17.68
C VAL A 280 6.57 -4.58 -18.16
N GLU A 281 5.59 -5.11 -17.44
CA GLU A 281 4.17 -4.79 -17.61
C GLU A 281 3.81 -3.50 -16.86
N PHE A 282 3.02 -2.64 -17.50
CA PHE A 282 2.61 -1.35 -16.98
C PHE A 282 1.09 -1.20 -16.98
N ASP A 283 0.58 -0.62 -15.90
CA ASP A 283 -0.83 -0.27 -15.70
C ASP A 283 -0.98 1.25 -15.62
N LEU A 284 -1.44 1.89 -16.71
CA LEU A 284 -1.68 3.34 -16.76
C LEU A 284 -3.14 3.67 -16.45
N ASN A 285 -3.38 4.46 -15.40
CA ASN A 285 -4.69 5.05 -15.11
C ASN A 285 -4.68 6.58 -15.33
N PHE A 286 -5.86 7.19 -15.30
CA PHE A 286 -6.03 8.64 -15.50
C PHE A 286 -6.66 9.31 -14.28
N ASN A 287 -6.03 10.38 -13.79
CA ASN A 287 -6.48 11.24 -12.69
C ASN A 287 -6.86 10.51 -11.39
N ASN A 288 -6.37 9.29 -11.16
CA ASN A 288 -6.53 8.57 -9.89
C ASN A 288 -5.45 9.00 -8.88
N THR A 289 -5.50 10.27 -8.48
CA THR A 289 -4.47 10.91 -7.63
C THR A 289 -4.37 10.29 -6.23
N VAL A 290 -5.41 9.62 -5.76
CA VAL A 290 -5.39 8.81 -4.51
C VAL A 290 -4.30 7.73 -4.57
N GLY A 291 -4.04 7.14 -5.73
CA GLY A 291 -2.96 6.16 -5.91
C GLY A 291 -1.56 6.75 -5.66
N ILE A 292 -1.34 8.00 -6.05
CA ILE A 292 -0.08 8.72 -5.80
C ILE A 292 0.06 9.00 -4.30
N ARG A 293 -0.98 9.52 -3.64
CA ARG A 293 -0.99 9.79 -2.19
C ARG A 293 -0.68 8.54 -1.37
N ASN A 294 -1.34 7.43 -1.71
CA ASN A 294 -1.08 6.15 -1.08
C ASN A 294 0.33 5.65 -1.27
N THR A 295 0.90 5.84 -2.46
CA THR A 295 2.27 5.42 -2.75
C THR A 295 3.24 6.04 -1.76
N PHE A 296 3.12 7.33 -1.48
CA PHE A 296 4.02 8.03 -0.56
C PHE A 296 3.69 7.82 0.91
N LEU A 297 2.41 7.66 1.29
CA LEU A 297 2.05 7.20 2.65
C LEU A 297 2.68 5.82 2.95
N LEU A 298 2.50 4.87 2.03
CA LEU A 298 3.06 3.53 2.15
C LEU A 298 4.58 3.54 2.11
N ARG A 299 5.19 4.40 1.27
CA ARG A 299 6.64 4.59 1.26
C ARG A 299 7.15 5.03 2.63
N THR A 300 6.49 5.98 3.27
CA THR A 300 6.90 6.40 4.62
C THR A 300 6.80 5.23 5.60
N TYR A 301 5.70 4.47 5.61
CA TYR A 301 5.59 3.27 6.44
C TYR A 301 6.68 2.23 6.13
N ALA A 302 7.05 2.04 4.87
CA ALA A 302 8.08 1.08 4.47
C ALA A 302 9.45 1.38 5.09
N TYR A 303 9.77 2.64 5.32
CA TYR A 303 11.08 3.07 5.82
C TYR A 303 11.05 3.57 7.26
N VAL A 304 9.88 3.58 7.92
CA VAL A 304 9.76 4.05 9.31
C VAL A 304 10.37 3.06 10.30
N GLU A 305 10.33 1.75 10.00
CA GLU A 305 10.85 0.68 10.85
C GLU A 305 11.31 -0.52 9.99
N LYS A 306 12.45 -1.13 10.37
CA LYS A 306 13.19 -2.09 9.52
C LYS A 306 12.49 -3.43 9.25
N ARG A 307 11.58 -3.87 10.12
CA ARG A 307 10.83 -5.13 9.97
C ARG A 307 9.68 -5.01 8.98
N VAL A 308 9.24 -3.80 8.64
CA VAL A 308 8.03 -3.54 7.82
C VAL A 308 8.17 -4.08 6.39
N ARG A 309 9.29 -3.85 5.71
CA ARG A 309 9.48 -4.32 4.32
C ARG A 309 9.58 -5.85 4.24
N PRO A 310 10.41 -6.53 5.05
CA PRO A 310 10.48 -7.99 5.03
C PRO A 310 9.13 -8.66 5.35
N ILE A 311 8.41 -8.17 6.37
CA ILE A 311 7.14 -8.79 6.78
C ILE A 311 6.06 -8.65 5.70
N ILE A 312 5.97 -7.49 5.05
CA ILE A 312 5.02 -7.28 3.96
C ILE A 312 5.38 -8.14 2.74
N LEU A 313 6.67 -8.25 2.40
CA LEU A 313 7.10 -9.05 1.24
C LEU A 313 6.77 -10.53 1.43
N VAL A 314 7.10 -11.12 2.59
CA VAL A 314 6.82 -12.54 2.83
C VAL A 314 5.32 -12.82 2.84
N ILE A 315 4.50 -11.92 3.42
CA ILE A 315 3.04 -12.07 3.42
C ILE A 315 2.46 -11.95 2.00
N LYS A 316 2.98 -11.04 1.16
CA LYS A 316 2.58 -10.95 -0.25
C LYS A 316 2.91 -12.23 -1.02
N LYS A 317 4.09 -12.82 -0.79
CA LYS A 317 4.50 -14.08 -1.40
C LYS A 317 3.63 -15.25 -0.94
N TRP A 318 3.38 -15.34 0.37
CA TRP A 318 2.50 -16.34 0.99
C TRP A 318 1.09 -16.28 0.38
N ALA A 319 0.47 -15.10 0.39
CA ALA A 319 -0.87 -14.93 -0.15
C ALA A 319 -0.95 -15.20 -1.66
N SER A 320 0.13 -14.92 -2.40
CA SER A 320 0.22 -15.26 -3.84
C SER A 320 0.36 -16.76 -4.07
N HIS A 321 1.18 -17.46 -3.28
CA HIS A 321 1.35 -18.91 -3.35
C HIS A 321 0.01 -19.62 -3.18
N HIS A 322 -0.76 -19.20 -2.16
CA HIS A 322 -2.08 -19.75 -1.85
C HIS A 322 -3.22 -19.16 -2.69
N ARG A 323 -2.91 -18.38 -3.72
CA ARG A 323 -3.88 -17.82 -4.69
C ARG A 323 -4.98 -16.95 -4.06
N ILE A 324 -4.68 -16.31 -2.93
CA ILE A 324 -5.57 -15.37 -2.23
C ILE A 324 -5.16 -13.89 -2.42
N ASN A 325 -4.23 -13.61 -3.33
CA ASN A 325 -3.72 -12.28 -3.68
C ASN A 325 -4.00 -11.89 -5.16
N ASP A 326 -5.27 -11.91 -5.58
CA ASP A 326 -5.70 -11.50 -6.92
C ASP A 326 -7.14 -10.95 -6.90
N ALA A 327 -7.26 -9.62 -6.82
CA ALA A 327 -8.56 -8.95 -6.82
C ALA A 327 -9.39 -9.16 -8.10
N SER A 328 -8.76 -9.45 -9.24
CA SER A 328 -9.48 -9.76 -10.47
C SER A 328 -10.20 -11.12 -10.39
N ARG A 329 -9.76 -11.99 -9.47
CA ARG A 329 -10.32 -13.32 -9.19
C ARG A 329 -11.16 -13.37 -7.91
N GLY A 330 -11.53 -12.20 -7.39
CA GLY A 330 -12.38 -12.05 -6.20
C GLY A 330 -11.68 -12.30 -4.87
N THR A 331 -10.34 -12.26 -4.83
CA THR A 331 -9.55 -12.38 -3.58
C THR A 331 -8.94 -11.04 -3.18
N LEU A 332 -7.99 -11.03 -2.24
CA LEU A 332 -7.41 -9.79 -1.71
C LEU A 332 -6.52 -9.13 -2.77
N SER A 333 -6.53 -7.79 -2.85
CA SER A 333 -5.49 -7.08 -3.59
C SER A 333 -4.21 -7.00 -2.76
N SER A 334 -3.05 -6.86 -3.42
CA SER A 334 -1.78 -6.61 -2.72
C SER A 334 -1.84 -5.36 -1.85
N TYR A 335 -2.56 -4.31 -2.28
CA TYR A 335 -2.78 -3.11 -1.47
C TYR A 335 -3.62 -3.40 -0.22
N THR A 336 -4.69 -4.20 -0.33
CA THR A 336 -5.49 -4.63 0.83
C THR A 336 -4.63 -5.39 1.85
N LEU A 337 -3.81 -6.33 1.38
CA LEU A 337 -2.89 -7.08 2.22
C LEU A 337 -1.89 -6.17 2.94
N VAL A 338 -1.31 -5.19 2.24
CA VAL A 338 -0.40 -4.20 2.87
C VAL A 338 -1.10 -3.47 4.01
N LEU A 339 -2.32 -2.96 3.79
CA LEU A 339 -3.06 -2.27 4.85
C LEU A 339 -3.41 -3.19 6.03
N MET A 340 -3.73 -4.46 5.77
CA MET A 340 -3.94 -5.46 6.83
C MET A 340 -2.68 -5.70 7.66
N VAL A 341 -1.50 -5.74 7.03
CA VAL A 341 -0.22 -5.89 7.74
C VAL A 341 0.08 -4.64 8.56
N LEU A 342 -0.05 -3.44 7.99
CA LEU A 342 0.17 -2.19 8.72
C LEU A 342 -0.76 -2.08 9.94
N HIS A 343 -2.04 -2.37 9.77
CA HIS A 343 -3.01 -2.39 10.87
C HIS A 343 -2.60 -3.36 11.99
N TYR A 344 -2.16 -4.57 11.64
CA TYR A 344 -1.67 -5.53 12.63
C TYR A 344 -0.49 -4.95 13.42
N LEU A 345 0.50 -4.38 12.73
CA LEU A 345 1.67 -3.77 13.36
C LEU A 345 1.34 -2.55 14.23
N GLN A 346 0.32 -1.78 13.87
CA GLN A 346 -0.19 -0.63 14.64
C GLN A 346 -0.96 -1.03 15.90
N THR A 347 -1.62 -2.19 15.89
CA THR A 347 -2.55 -2.62 16.96
C THR A 347 -1.98 -3.66 17.92
N LEU A 348 -0.69 -3.94 17.82
CA LEU A 348 0.03 -4.71 18.83
C LEU A 348 0.04 -3.98 20.19
N PRO A 349 0.14 -4.69 21.33
CA PRO A 349 0.20 -4.08 22.65
C PRO A 349 1.31 -3.02 22.76
N GLU A 350 2.47 -3.32 22.17
CA GLU A 350 3.47 -2.34 21.81
C GLU A 350 3.48 -2.21 20.28
N PRO A 351 3.06 -1.07 19.71
CA PRO A 351 3.04 -0.86 18.27
C PRO A 351 4.44 -0.93 17.66
N VAL A 352 4.57 -1.64 16.55
CA VAL A 352 5.81 -1.68 15.76
C VAL A 352 5.95 -0.44 14.88
N ILE A 353 4.83 0.16 14.49
CA ILE A 353 4.78 1.36 13.66
C ILE A 353 3.77 2.39 14.22
N PRO A 354 3.97 3.69 13.94
CA PRO A 354 3.10 4.76 14.43
C PRO A 354 1.84 4.94 13.56
N CYS A 355 1.06 5.99 13.81
CA CYS A 355 -0.08 6.38 13.00
C CYS A 355 0.24 7.64 12.20
N LEU A 356 0.91 7.49 11.06
CA LEU A 356 1.51 8.61 10.32
C LEU A 356 0.55 9.76 9.98
N GLN A 357 -0.71 9.46 9.66
CA GLN A 357 -1.70 10.50 9.32
C GLN A 357 -2.25 11.25 10.56
N MET A 358 -2.10 10.67 11.76
CA MET A 358 -2.45 11.34 13.02
C MET A 358 -1.25 12.09 13.58
N ASP A 359 -0.06 11.52 13.44
CA ASP A 359 1.18 12.09 14.00
C ASP A 359 1.75 13.21 13.12
N TYR A 360 1.53 13.14 11.80
CA TYR A 360 2.02 14.10 10.79
C TYR A 360 0.92 14.48 9.76
N PRO A 361 -0.21 15.05 10.19
CA PRO A 361 -1.36 15.32 9.32
C PRO A 361 -1.03 16.28 8.16
N GLU A 362 -0.11 17.22 8.36
CA GLU A 362 0.38 18.15 7.34
C GLU A 362 1.09 17.43 6.19
N CYS A 363 1.85 16.36 6.46
CA CYS A 363 2.57 15.58 5.45
C CYS A 363 1.62 14.73 4.58
N PHE A 364 0.45 14.36 5.10
CA PHE A 364 -0.50 13.46 4.43
C PHE A 364 -1.88 14.09 4.24
N ASN A 365 -1.93 15.41 4.09
CA ASN A 365 -3.16 16.13 3.85
C ASN A 365 -3.80 15.69 2.51
N PRO A 366 -5.05 15.19 2.49
CA PRO A 366 -5.74 14.80 1.26
C PRO A 366 -5.87 15.92 0.22
N LYS A 367 -5.77 17.18 0.64
CA LYS A 367 -5.85 18.38 -0.21
C LYS A 367 -4.49 18.90 -0.66
N MET A 368 -3.38 18.29 -0.25
CA MET A 368 -2.03 18.69 -0.68
C MET A 368 -1.92 18.62 -2.21
N ASP A 369 -1.29 19.62 -2.81
CA ASP A 369 -0.95 19.60 -4.24
C ASP A 369 -0.23 18.29 -4.61
N ILE A 370 -0.64 17.66 -5.71
CA ILE A 370 -0.15 16.33 -6.08
C ILE A 370 1.36 16.32 -6.36
N HIS A 371 1.93 17.44 -6.80
CA HIS A 371 3.36 17.59 -7.05
C HIS A 371 4.19 17.69 -5.77
N LEU A 372 3.56 18.07 -4.64
CA LEU A 372 4.21 18.17 -3.33
C LEU A 372 4.13 16.86 -2.53
N VAL A 373 3.24 15.94 -2.91
CA VAL A 373 3.08 14.64 -2.23
C VAL A 373 4.38 13.84 -2.12
N PRO A 374 5.25 13.74 -3.16
CA PRO A 374 6.50 13.00 -3.06
C PRO A 374 7.47 13.52 -1.99
N SER A 375 7.50 14.85 -1.80
CA SER A 375 8.43 15.52 -0.88
C SER A 375 7.82 15.78 0.50
N GLY A 376 6.50 15.74 0.65
CA GLY A 376 5.80 15.98 1.92
C GLY A 376 6.37 15.19 3.12
N PRO A 377 6.63 13.87 2.99
CA PRO A 377 7.15 13.06 4.09
C PRO A 377 8.68 13.14 4.33
N SER A 378 9.41 14.01 3.63
CA SER A 378 10.89 13.97 3.61
C SER A 378 11.55 14.16 4.99
N ASN A 379 10.87 14.87 5.89
CA ASN A 379 11.38 15.24 7.21
C ASN A 379 10.87 14.35 8.35
N ILE A 380 10.12 13.29 8.05
CA ILE A 380 9.63 12.37 9.08
C ILE A 380 10.81 11.52 9.59
N PRO A 381 11.09 11.52 10.91
CA PRO A 381 12.17 10.72 11.49
C PRO A 381 11.82 9.22 11.47
N ALA A 382 12.85 8.37 11.62
CA ALA A 382 12.63 6.95 11.86
C ALA A 382 11.88 6.75 13.19
N PHE A 383 11.02 5.73 13.26
CA PHE A 383 10.27 5.40 14.47
C PHE A 383 11.05 4.42 15.33
N VAL A 384 11.23 4.75 16.60
CA VAL A 384 11.87 3.85 17.57
C VAL A 384 10.79 3.01 18.25
N SER A 385 10.54 1.83 17.70
CA SER A 385 9.61 0.85 18.27
C SER A 385 10.12 0.28 19.59
N LYS A 386 9.25 0.22 20.61
CA LYS A 386 9.51 -0.52 21.86
C LYS A 386 9.37 -2.03 21.70
N ASN A 387 8.53 -2.45 20.73
CA ASN A 387 8.27 -3.85 20.43
C ASN A 387 9.54 -4.59 19.98
N GLN A 388 9.83 -5.71 20.65
CA GLN A 388 11.01 -6.56 20.43
C GLN A 388 10.71 -7.88 19.70
N SER A 389 9.49 -8.08 19.17
CA SER A 389 9.12 -9.31 18.45
C SER A 389 9.98 -9.49 17.19
N SER A 390 10.47 -10.72 16.96
CA SER A 390 11.22 -11.05 15.76
C SER A 390 10.33 -11.08 14.51
N LEU A 391 10.92 -11.17 13.31
CA LEU A 391 10.14 -11.31 12.07
C LEU A 391 9.29 -12.58 12.08
N GLY A 392 9.82 -13.69 12.60
CA GLY A 392 9.12 -14.95 12.74
C GLY A 392 7.93 -14.84 13.70
N ASP A 393 8.10 -14.15 14.83
CA ASP A 393 7.01 -13.88 15.77
C ASP A 393 5.94 -12.98 15.15
N LEU A 394 6.35 -11.95 14.40
CA LEU A 394 5.42 -11.05 13.73
C LEU A 394 4.63 -11.77 12.63
N LEU A 395 5.25 -12.65 11.85
CA LEU A 395 4.56 -13.44 10.82
C LEU A 395 3.54 -14.39 11.45
N LEU A 396 3.95 -15.13 12.48
CA LEU A 396 3.06 -16.03 13.20
C LEU A 396 1.90 -15.28 13.85
N GLY A 397 2.19 -14.15 14.49
CA GLY A 397 1.20 -13.31 15.14
C GLY A 397 0.22 -12.68 14.15
N PHE A 398 0.67 -12.28 12.96
CA PHE A 398 -0.19 -11.80 11.87
C PHE A 398 -1.18 -12.88 11.43
N LEU A 399 -0.68 -14.10 11.16
CA LEU A 399 -1.54 -15.22 10.77
C LEU A 399 -2.55 -15.55 11.87
N LYS A 400 -2.09 -15.63 13.13
CA LYS A 400 -2.95 -15.87 14.30
C LYS A 400 -4.03 -14.79 14.45
N TYR A 401 -3.66 -13.52 14.30
CA TYR A 401 -4.54 -12.39 14.49
C TYR A 401 -5.74 -12.46 13.54
N TYR A 402 -5.48 -12.67 12.24
CA TYR A 402 -6.54 -12.76 11.24
C TYR A 402 -7.27 -14.11 11.21
N ALA A 403 -6.66 -15.19 11.70
CA ALA A 403 -7.32 -16.48 11.86
C ALA A 403 -8.31 -16.51 13.04
N THR A 404 -7.97 -15.89 14.18
CA THR A 404 -8.67 -16.16 15.46
C THR A 404 -9.16 -14.90 16.21
N VAL A 405 -8.44 -13.79 16.11
CA VAL A 405 -8.67 -12.59 16.93
C VAL A 405 -9.60 -11.62 16.21
N PHE A 406 -9.27 -11.25 14.98
CA PHE A 406 -10.02 -10.26 14.22
C PHE A 406 -11.43 -10.76 13.89
N LYS A 407 -12.45 -9.94 14.22
CA LYS A 407 -13.86 -10.26 13.97
C LYS A 407 -14.33 -9.62 12.68
N TRP A 408 -14.22 -10.36 11.58
CA TRP A 408 -14.57 -9.93 10.22
C TRP A 408 -16.00 -9.42 10.07
N ASP A 409 -16.94 -9.93 10.85
CA ASP A 409 -18.36 -9.54 10.86
C ASP A 409 -18.63 -8.25 11.65
N LYS A 410 -17.73 -7.87 12.57
CA LYS A 410 -17.95 -6.74 13.50
C LYS A 410 -17.08 -5.52 13.20
N HIS A 411 -15.91 -5.71 12.61
CA HIS A 411 -14.91 -4.65 12.51
C HIS A 411 -14.51 -4.27 11.09
N VAL A 412 -14.03 -3.03 10.96
CA VAL A 412 -13.37 -2.44 9.79
C VAL A 412 -11.93 -2.12 10.19
N ILE A 413 -10.98 -2.44 9.33
CA ILE A 413 -9.57 -2.09 9.51
C ILE A 413 -9.38 -0.63 9.11
N SER A 414 -8.76 0.19 9.96
CA SER A 414 -8.40 1.58 9.64
C SER A 414 -6.94 1.85 10.02
N VAL A 415 -6.09 1.94 9.01
CA VAL A 415 -4.67 2.35 9.16
C VAL A 415 -4.56 3.84 9.51
N ARG A 416 -5.52 4.65 9.04
CA ARG A 416 -5.61 6.09 9.32
C ARG A 416 -5.85 6.37 10.81
N GLU A 417 -6.60 5.51 11.50
CA GLU A 417 -6.88 5.66 12.93
C GLU A 417 -6.08 4.67 13.80
N ALA A 418 -5.19 3.88 13.19
CA ALA A 418 -4.39 2.83 13.84
C ALA A 418 -5.24 1.91 14.75
N LYS A 419 -6.47 1.59 14.34
CA LYS A 419 -7.41 0.82 15.15
C LYS A 419 -8.46 0.10 14.32
N THR A 420 -9.23 -0.74 15.02
CA THR A 420 -10.46 -1.30 14.46
C THR A 420 -11.63 -0.36 14.69
N LEU A 421 -12.43 -0.14 13.66
CA LEU A 421 -13.70 0.60 13.74
C LEU A 421 -14.86 -0.40 13.73
N PRO A 422 -15.99 -0.12 14.41
CA PRO A 422 -17.15 -0.99 14.32
C PRO A 422 -17.80 -0.87 12.94
N LYS A 423 -18.28 -1.97 12.34
CA LYS A 423 -18.98 -1.94 11.04
C LYS A 423 -20.25 -1.08 11.05
N THR A 424 -20.83 -0.85 12.22
CA THR A 424 -21.97 0.06 12.39
C THR A 424 -21.61 1.52 12.08
N TYR A 425 -20.32 1.87 12.04
CA TYR A 425 -19.81 3.20 11.74
C TYR A 425 -20.25 3.74 10.38
N CYS A 426 -20.35 2.88 9.35
CA CYS A 426 -20.84 3.30 8.04
C CYS A 426 -21.67 2.20 7.37
N ARG A 427 -22.80 2.59 6.77
CA ARG A 427 -23.78 1.65 6.23
C ARG A 427 -23.25 0.87 5.03
N GLU A 428 -22.31 1.42 4.28
CA GLU A 428 -21.73 0.79 3.07
C GLU A 428 -20.95 -0.51 3.37
N TRP A 429 -20.54 -0.72 4.62
CA TRP A 429 -19.73 -1.87 5.04
C TRP A 429 -20.57 -3.09 5.46
N ARG A 430 -21.88 -2.92 5.70
CA ARG A 430 -22.72 -3.95 6.33
C ARG A 430 -22.73 -5.27 5.58
N ASP A 431 -22.81 -5.22 4.25
CA ASP A 431 -22.93 -6.40 3.40
C ASP A 431 -21.59 -6.89 2.85
N LYS A 432 -20.47 -6.39 3.39
CA LYS A 432 -19.11 -6.74 2.92
C LYS A 432 -18.47 -7.73 3.87
N PHE A 433 -17.91 -8.81 3.32
CA PHE A 433 -17.22 -9.83 4.12
C PHE A 433 -15.97 -9.29 4.79
N ILE A 434 -15.11 -8.61 4.01
CA ILE A 434 -13.87 -7.99 4.48
C ILE A 434 -13.98 -6.48 4.29
N CYS A 435 -13.64 -5.73 5.34
CA CYS A 435 -13.76 -4.28 5.38
C CYS A 435 -12.42 -3.64 5.75
N VAL A 436 -11.78 -3.00 4.79
CA VAL A 436 -10.51 -2.29 4.96
C VAL A 436 -10.69 -0.87 4.43
N GLU A 437 -10.66 0.10 5.34
CA GLU A 437 -10.78 1.54 5.04
C GLU A 437 -9.56 2.02 4.26
N GLU A 438 -9.82 2.63 3.12
CA GLU A 438 -8.82 3.36 2.35
C GLU A 438 -8.44 4.66 3.09
N PRO A 439 -7.14 4.94 3.34
CA PRO A 439 -6.74 6.01 4.27
C PRO A 439 -7.04 7.46 3.85
N PHE A 440 -7.40 7.73 2.59
CA PHE A 440 -7.69 9.07 2.07
C PHE A 440 -9.18 9.28 1.71
N ASP A 441 -9.79 8.34 0.98
CA ASP A 441 -11.14 8.39 0.44
C ASP A 441 -12.17 7.54 1.20
N ARG A 442 -11.71 6.74 2.17
CA ARG A 442 -12.53 5.92 3.07
C ARG A 442 -13.39 4.87 2.37
N THR A 443 -13.04 4.46 1.15
CA THR A 443 -13.70 3.36 0.45
C THR A 443 -13.19 1.99 0.92
N ASN A 444 -13.90 0.91 0.57
CA ASN A 444 -13.44 -0.46 0.84
C ASN A 444 -12.41 -0.93 -0.19
N THR A 445 -11.17 -1.16 0.25
CA THR A 445 -10.11 -1.70 -0.60
C THR A 445 -10.31 -3.19 -0.89
N ALA A 446 -10.95 -3.93 0.02
CA ALA A 446 -11.26 -5.35 -0.08
C ALA A 446 -12.57 -5.66 -0.84
N ARG A 447 -13.13 -4.68 -1.57
CA ARG A 447 -14.43 -4.80 -2.26
C ARG A 447 -14.54 -5.96 -3.25
N ALA A 448 -13.41 -6.48 -3.74
CA ALA A 448 -13.35 -7.62 -4.65
C ALA A 448 -13.76 -8.94 -3.97
N VAL A 449 -13.63 -9.02 -2.65
CA VAL A 449 -14.06 -10.20 -1.87
C VAL A 449 -15.54 -10.11 -1.59
N HIS A 450 -16.36 -10.42 -2.60
CA HIS A 450 -17.82 -10.35 -2.55
C HIS A 450 -18.50 -11.72 -2.62
N GLU A 451 -17.75 -12.80 -2.83
CA GLU A 451 -18.25 -14.17 -2.83
C GLU A 451 -17.96 -14.84 -1.48
N LYS A 452 -18.98 -15.47 -0.88
CA LYS A 452 -18.83 -16.21 0.38
C LYS A 452 -17.76 -17.29 0.29
N VAL A 453 -17.69 -18.02 -0.84
CA VAL A 453 -16.70 -19.08 -1.07
C VAL A 453 -15.27 -18.51 -1.02
N LYS A 454 -15.04 -17.35 -1.63
CA LYS A 454 -13.73 -16.67 -1.59
C LYS A 454 -13.37 -16.22 -0.18
N PHE A 455 -14.33 -15.66 0.54
CA PHE A 455 -14.14 -15.24 1.92
C PHE A 455 -13.79 -16.41 2.85
N GLU A 456 -14.52 -17.52 2.77
CA GLU A 456 -14.22 -18.70 3.59
C GLU A 456 -12.88 -19.34 3.21
N ALA A 457 -12.53 -19.37 1.92
CA ALA A 457 -11.21 -19.84 1.48
C ALA A 457 -10.07 -18.99 2.07
N ILE A 458 -10.21 -17.65 2.07
CA ILE A 458 -9.23 -16.76 2.71
C ILE A 458 -9.10 -17.08 4.20
N LYS A 459 -10.21 -17.22 4.94
CA LYS A 459 -10.19 -17.54 6.37
C LYS A 459 -9.57 -18.90 6.67
N ALA A 460 -9.89 -19.91 5.86
CA ALA A 460 -9.30 -21.24 5.96
C ALA A 460 -7.79 -21.16 5.80
N GLU A 461 -7.30 -20.44 4.79
CA GLU A 461 -5.87 -20.29 4.52
C GLU A 461 -5.12 -19.61 5.66
N PHE A 462 -5.66 -18.53 6.24
CA PHE A 462 -5.09 -17.92 7.45
C PHE A 462 -4.98 -18.91 8.61
N THR A 463 -5.99 -19.77 8.77
CA THR A 463 -6.07 -20.74 9.88
C THR A 463 -5.09 -21.89 9.67
N GLU A 464 -5.06 -22.48 8.48
CA GLU A 464 -4.17 -23.59 8.13
C GLU A 464 -2.71 -23.16 8.18
N SER A 465 -2.37 -22.05 7.52
CA SER A 465 -1.01 -21.49 7.55
C SER A 465 -0.56 -21.11 8.97
N TYR A 466 -1.46 -20.60 9.82
CA TYR A 466 -1.14 -20.36 11.23
C TYR A 466 -0.79 -21.67 11.96
N GLN A 467 -1.61 -22.71 11.82
CA GLN A 467 -1.40 -24.00 12.49
C GLN A 467 -0.09 -24.66 12.03
N VAL A 468 0.15 -24.69 10.72
CA VAL A 468 1.34 -25.29 10.12
C VAL A 468 2.59 -24.53 10.56
N LEU A 469 2.60 -23.20 10.47
CA LEU A 469 3.75 -22.39 10.87
C LEU A 469 3.99 -22.45 12.39
N GLN A 470 2.94 -22.53 13.20
CA GLN A 470 3.07 -22.68 14.65
C GLN A 470 3.79 -23.99 15.02
N LEU A 471 3.48 -25.08 14.33
CA LEU A 471 4.06 -26.40 14.57
C LEU A 471 5.48 -26.51 14.01
N ARG A 472 5.69 -26.08 12.76
CA ARG A 472 6.93 -26.33 12.02
C ARG A 472 7.98 -25.26 12.22
N LYS A 473 7.58 -24.00 12.48
CA LYS A 473 8.48 -22.84 12.57
C LYS A 473 9.44 -22.73 11.39
N ASP A 474 8.96 -23.10 10.20
CA ASP A 474 9.74 -23.16 8.98
C ASP A 474 8.97 -22.48 7.86
N LEU A 475 9.58 -21.50 7.21
CA LEU A 475 8.94 -20.74 6.15
C LEU A 475 8.51 -21.63 4.97
N SER A 476 9.29 -22.66 4.67
CA SER A 476 9.02 -23.64 3.61
C SER A 476 7.68 -24.36 3.77
N SER A 477 7.17 -24.43 5.00
CA SER A 477 5.93 -25.15 5.30
C SER A 477 4.67 -24.41 4.84
N ILE A 478 4.78 -23.14 4.46
CA ILE A 478 3.65 -22.30 4.05
C ILE A 478 3.90 -21.53 2.73
N LEU A 479 4.99 -21.81 2.00
CA LEU A 479 5.42 -21.02 0.82
C LEU A 479 5.92 -21.85 -0.36
#